data_AF-A0A392S1D0-F1
#
_entry.id   AF-A0A392S1D0-F1
#
_cell.length_a   1.000
_cell.length_b   1.000
_cell.length_c   1.000
_cell.angle_alpha   90.00
_cell.angle_beta   90.00
_cell.angle_gamma   90.00
#
_symmetry.space_group_name_H-M   'P 1'
#
loop_
_entity.id
_entity.type
_entity.pdbx_description
1 polymer ?
#
loop_
_entity_poly.entity_id
_entity_poly.type
_entity_poly.pdbx_seq_one_letter_code
_entity_poly.pdbx_strand_id
1 'polypeptide(L)'
;MFDDVQTMPKQSSDVEVRRSTRTRILPPRLNDCIITRDNEITVDGDLVHLAFNVEAEPVNFEDAVKNEKWLSAMNEEIESIERNNT
;
A
#
# COMPACT_ATOMS: atom_id res chain seq x y z
N MET A 1 -14.32 22.28 40.57
CA MET A 1 -12.93 22.36 40.06
C MET A 1 -12.69 21.07 39.33
N PHE A 2 -12.78 21.10 38.00
CA PHE A 2 -12.53 19.94 37.14
C PHE A 2 -11.37 20.34 36.24
N ASP A 3 -10.17 20.26 36.79
CA ASP A 3 -8.94 20.41 36.04
C ASP A 3 -8.18 19.12 36.23
N ASP A 4 -8.22 18.27 35.20
CA ASP A 4 -7.17 17.30 34.85
C ASP A 4 -7.58 16.64 33.52
N VAL A 5 -7.47 17.40 32.43
CA VAL A 5 -7.33 16.80 31.10
C VAL A 5 -5.97 16.11 31.10
N GLN A 6 -5.99 14.79 31.36
CA GLN A 6 -4.84 13.95 31.05
C GLN A 6 -4.57 14.09 29.55
N THR A 7 -3.58 14.93 29.25
CA THR A 7 -2.98 15.00 27.93
C THR A 7 -2.22 13.70 27.75
N MET A 8 -2.88 12.71 27.14
CA MET A 8 -2.23 11.47 26.76
C MET A 8 -1.05 11.82 25.86
N PRO A 9 0.18 11.39 26.18
CA PRO A 9 1.30 11.62 25.29
C PRO A 9 0.95 10.93 23.98
N LYS A 10 0.97 11.70 22.88
CA LYS A 10 0.88 11.19 21.51
C LYS A 10 2.01 10.17 21.37
N GLN A 11 1.67 8.90 21.56
CA GLN A 11 2.59 7.80 21.43
C GLN A 11 2.95 7.73 19.95
N SER A 12 3.99 8.47 19.56
CA SER A 12 4.73 8.14 18.35
C SER A 12 5.24 6.74 18.59
N SER A 13 4.56 5.75 18.00
CA SER A 13 5.08 4.40 17.85
C SER A 13 6.27 4.50 16.91
N ASP A 14 7.37 5.07 17.41
CA ASP A 14 8.69 4.83 16.86
C ASP A 14 9.03 3.41 17.32
N VAL A 15 8.40 2.45 16.63
CA VAL A 15 8.78 1.05 16.73
C VAL A 15 10.23 1.06 16.32
N GLU A 16 11.12 0.86 17.29
CA GLU A 16 12.56 0.89 17.07
C GLU A 16 12.90 -0.23 16.09
N VAL A 17 12.82 0.09 14.79
CA VAL A 17 13.15 -0.80 13.70
C VAL A 17 14.59 -1.19 13.97
N ARG A 18 14.84 -2.49 14.14
CA ARG A 18 16.19 -3.02 14.30
C ARG A 18 17.05 -2.51 13.14
N ARG A 19 17.76 -1.41 13.37
CA ARG A 19 18.47 -0.71 12.31
C ARG A 19 19.73 -1.51 12.05
N SER A 20 19.93 -1.91 10.80
CA SER A 20 21.26 -2.33 10.38
C SER A 20 22.22 -1.18 10.70
N THR A 21 23.33 -1.49 11.40
CA THR A 21 24.41 -0.54 11.68
C THR A 21 25.23 -0.20 10.43
N ARG A 22 24.95 -0.87 9.30
CA ARG A 22 25.60 -0.64 8.02
C ARG A 22 25.09 0.66 7.39
N THR A 23 26.02 1.53 7.01
CA THR A 23 25.73 2.69 6.15
C THR A 23 25.08 2.22 4.84
N ARG A 24 23.83 2.61 4.62
CA ARG A 24 23.13 2.39 3.35
C ARG A 24 23.64 3.41 2.33
N ILE A 25 24.31 2.94 1.29
CA ILE A 25 24.68 3.76 0.13
C ILE A 25 23.58 3.58 -0.92
N LEU A 26 23.02 4.69 -1.39
CA LEU A 26 22.02 4.67 -2.44
C LEU A 26 22.72 4.35 -3.79
N PRO A 27 22.22 3.37 -4.58
CA PRO A 27 22.71 3.14 -5.92
C PRO A 27 22.60 4.41 -6.79
N PRO A 28 23.61 4.79 -7.59
CA PRO A 28 23.59 6.02 -8.39
C PRO A 28 22.38 6.12 -9.34
N ARG A 29 21.90 4.98 -9.84
CA ARG A 29 20.70 4.90 -10.69
C ARG A 29 19.40 5.35 -10.01
N LEU A 30 19.39 5.51 -8.70
CA LEU A 30 18.23 5.96 -7.93
C LEU A 30 18.31 7.44 -7.53
N ASN A 31 19.34 8.17 -7.96
CA ASN A 31 19.49 9.59 -7.63
C ASN A 31 18.36 10.46 -8.21
N ASP A 32 17.80 10.07 -9.35
CA ASP A 32 16.73 10.81 -10.02
C ASP A 32 15.33 10.31 -9.59
N CYS A 33 15.25 9.37 -8.65
CA CYS A 33 14.01 8.83 -8.14
C CYS A 33 13.54 9.58 -6.89
N ILE A 34 12.23 9.78 -6.77
CA ILE A 34 11.61 10.22 -5.50
C ILE A 34 11.64 9.02 -4.56
N ILE A 35 12.27 9.17 -3.39
CA ILE A 35 12.35 8.14 -2.36
C ILE A 35 11.49 8.57 -1.19
N THR A 36 10.37 7.89 -1.02
CA THR A 36 9.42 8.09 0.07
C THR A 36 9.57 7.00 1.11
N ARG A 37 9.18 7.28 2.36
CA ARG A 37 9.16 6.24 3.39
C ARG A 37 7.93 5.36 3.23
N ASP A 38 8.06 4.09 3.59
CA ASP A 38 6.94 3.13 3.51
C ASP A 38 5.71 3.54 4.35
N ASN A 39 5.91 4.41 5.33
CA ASN A 39 4.86 4.94 6.22
C ASN A 39 4.55 6.43 5.97
N GLU A 40 4.96 6.98 4.83
CA GLU A 40 4.71 8.38 4.49
C GLU A 40 3.27 8.58 4.03
N ILE A 41 2.59 9.55 4.63
CA ILE A 41 1.20 9.93 4.35
C ILE A 41 1.20 11.35 3.77
N THR A 42 0.49 11.58 2.66
CA THR A 42 0.37 12.90 2.03
C THR A 42 -0.41 13.89 2.90
N VAL A 43 -0.39 15.17 2.53
CA VAL A 43 -1.19 16.21 3.21
C VAL A 43 -2.70 15.94 3.14
N ASP A 44 -3.13 15.20 2.11
CA ASP A 44 -4.52 14.80 1.90
C ASP A 44 -4.89 13.51 2.65
N GLY A 45 -3.92 12.86 3.30
CA GLY A 45 -4.12 11.65 4.09
C GLY A 45 -3.89 10.34 3.32
N ASP A 46 -3.44 10.41 2.07
CA ASP A 46 -3.18 9.21 1.26
C ASP A 46 -1.84 8.58 1.61
N LEU A 47 -1.80 7.25 1.73
CA LEU A 47 -0.54 6.54 1.88
C LEU A 47 0.22 6.59 0.54
N VAL A 48 1.46 7.08 0.57
CA VAL A 48 2.26 7.31 -0.63
C VAL A 48 2.55 6.02 -1.40
N HIS A 49 2.51 4.86 -0.75
CA HIS A 49 2.70 3.55 -1.37
C HIS A 49 1.38 2.82 -1.63
N LEU A 50 0.95 2.81 -2.89
CA LEU A 50 -0.19 2.03 -3.41
C LEU A 50 -0.06 0.52 -3.14
N ALA A 51 1.15 0.02 -2.87
CA ALA A 51 1.42 -1.37 -2.53
C ALA A 51 0.67 -1.87 -1.27
N PHE A 52 0.13 -0.97 -0.45
CA PHE A 52 -0.68 -1.33 0.72
C PHE A 52 -2.17 -1.52 0.42
N ASN A 53 -2.61 -1.39 -0.85
CA ASN A 53 -4.00 -1.66 -1.25
C ASN A 53 -4.32 -3.16 -1.32
N VAL A 54 -3.87 -3.94 -0.34
CA VAL A 54 -4.24 -5.36 -0.18
C VAL A 54 -5.76 -5.51 -0.08
N GLU A 55 -6.47 -4.50 0.40
CA GLU A 55 -7.94 -4.51 0.51
C GLU A 55 -8.67 -4.13 -0.80
N ALA A 56 -7.96 -3.72 -1.85
CA ALA A 56 -8.59 -3.30 -3.11
C ALA A 56 -8.97 -4.48 -4.03
N GLU A 57 -8.37 -5.65 -3.83
CA GLU A 57 -8.63 -6.84 -4.64
C GLU A 57 -9.57 -7.81 -3.91
N PRO A 58 -10.62 -8.31 -4.57
CA PRO A 58 -11.49 -9.32 -4.00
C PRO A 58 -10.73 -10.64 -3.84
N VAL A 59 -10.72 -11.16 -2.62
CA VAL A 59 -9.99 -12.40 -2.29
C VAL A 59 -10.77 -13.66 -2.70
N ASN A 60 -12.09 -13.55 -2.85
CA ASN A 60 -12.98 -14.64 -3.26
C ASN A 60 -13.72 -14.32 -4.56
N PHE A 61 -14.14 -15.38 -5.25
CA PHE A 61 -14.83 -15.29 -6.54
C PHE A 61 -16.19 -14.59 -6.40
N GLU A 62 -16.93 -14.88 -5.34
CA GLU A 62 -18.26 -14.33 -5.11
C GLU A 62 -18.24 -12.79 -5.02
N ASP A 63 -17.19 -12.22 -4.44
CA ASP A 63 -17.01 -10.78 -4.31
C ASP A 63 -16.41 -10.17 -5.58
N ALA A 64 -15.57 -10.91 -6.30
CA ALA A 64 -15.04 -10.48 -7.60
C ALA A 64 -16.15 -10.32 -8.64
N VAL A 65 -17.07 -11.29 -8.76
CA VAL A 65 -18.15 -11.27 -9.76
C VAL A 65 -19.18 -10.17 -9.52
N LYS A 66 -19.36 -9.74 -8.26
CA LYS A 66 -20.24 -8.60 -7.94
C LYS A 66 -19.67 -7.26 -8.42
N ASN A 67 -18.37 -7.16 -8.66
CA ASN A 67 -17.71 -5.95 -9.14
C ASN A 67 -17.55 -6.01 -10.66
N GLU A 68 -18.25 -5.11 -11.36
CA GLU A 68 -18.29 -5.05 -12.82
C GLU A 68 -16.90 -4.92 -13.46
N LYS A 69 -15.97 -4.18 -12.85
CA LYS A 69 -14.61 -4.02 -13.38
C LYS A 69 -13.85 -5.34 -13.35
N TRP A 70 -13.95 -6.07 -12.24
CA TRP A 70 -13.32 -7.38 -12.09
C TRP A 70 -13.94 -8.40 -13.04
N LEU A 71 -15.27 -8.43 -13.13
CA LEU A 71 -15.98 -9.31 -14.06
C LEU A 71 -15.57 -9.05 -15.51
N SER A 72 -15.49 -7.78 -15.93
CA SER A 72 -15.03 -7.41 -17.27
C SER A 72 -13.59 -7.85 -17.54
N ALA A 73 -12.68 -7.60 -16.60
CA ALA A 73 -11.27 -7.98 -16.73
C ALA A 73 -11.10 -9.51 -16.80
N MET A 74 -11.87 -10.26 -16.02
CA MET A 74 -11.87 -11.72 -16.06
C MET A 74 -12.35 -12.26 -17.40
N ASN A 75 -13.43 -11.68 -17.96
CA ASN A 75 -13.92 -12.09 -19.28
C ASN A 75 -12.89 -11.81 -20.39
N GLU A 76 -12.24 -10.65 -20.36
CA GLU A 76 -11.19 -10.28 -21.32
C GLU A 76 -9.99 -11.26 -21.29
N GLU A 77 -9.59 -11.69 -20.09
CA GLU A 77 -8.55 -12.69 -19.92
C GLU A 77 -8.97 -14.05 -20.50
N ILE A 78 -10.19 -14.50 -20.22
CA ILE A 78 -10.74 -15.77 -20.77
C ILE A 78 -10.72 -15.72 -22.30
N GLU A 79 -11.24 -14.65 -22.91
CA GLU A 79 -11.21 -14.47 -24.36
C GLU A 79 -9.79 -14.46 -24.93
N SER A 80 -8.82 -13.92 -24.18
CA SER A 80 -7.43 -13.88 -24.59
C SER A 80 -6.76 -15.24 -24.54
N ILE A 81 -7.08 -16.06 -23.53
CA ILE A 81 -6.64 -17.46 -23.43
C ILE A 81 -7.21 -18.28 -24.58
N GLU A 82 -8.52 -18.16 -24.83
CA GLU A 82 -9.20 -18.86 -25.93
C GLU A 82 -8.60 -18.49 -27.29
N ARG A 83 -8.27 -17.21 -27.50
CA ARG A 83 -7.62 -16.74 -28.72
C ARG A 83 -6.21 -17.32 -28.91
N ASN A 84 -5.50 -17.62 -27.82
CA ASN A 84 -4.12 -18.10 -27.85
C ASN A 84 -4.00 -19.63 -28.02
N ASN A 85 -5.10 -20.41 -28.02
CA ASN A 85 -5.10 -21.88 -28.14
C ASN A 85 -4.15 -22.59 -27.15
N THR A 86 -3.98 -22.05 -25.95
CA THR A 86 -3.18 -22.63 -24.86
C THR A 86 -3.96 -23.58 -23.97
#